data_AF-A0A4P9ZRP7-F1
#
_entry.id   AF-A0A4P9ZRP7-F1
#
_cell.length_a   1.000
_cell.length_b   1.000
_cell.length_c   1.000
_cell.angle_alpha   90.00
_cell.angle_beta   90.00
_cell.angle_gamma   90.00
#
_symmetry.space_group_name_H-M   'P 1'
#
loop_
_entity.id
_entity.type
_entity.pdbx_description
1 polymer ?
#
loop_
_entity_poly.entity_id
_entity_poly.type
_entity_poly.pdbx_seq_one_letter_code
_entity_poly.pdbx_strand_id
1 'polypeptide(L)'
;LKTTDTRATNYAIGTYVSGSPRGIRTHLYSTSLTENPYMYNTLNNPDTSEVHDVGEVWAEMLYEVLWNLIDAAGFEKDLYNADAIAGNTLAMKYIVNGFKLQPCNPTFLSARDAILQAEKAITNGKYMCPIWKAFAKRGLGTRAAKILGFRFNSSSIPSEC
;
A
#
# COMPACT_ATOMS: atom_id res chain seq x y z
N LEU A 1 3.31 -13.13 -5.05
CA LEU A 1 3.40 -12.76 -6.48
C LEU A 1 4.07 -13.88 -7.22
N LYS A 2 3.47 -14.30 -8.33
CA LYS A 2 4.05 -15.25 -9.28
C LYS A 2 4.80 -14.45 -10.36
N THR A 3 5.77 -15.09 -11.01
CA THR A 3 6.56 -14.46 -12.09
C THR A 3 5.74 -14.08 -13.32
N THR A 4 4.52 -14.61 -13.45
CA THR A 4 3.55 -14.30 -14.51
C THR A 4 2.57 -13.19 -14.14
N ASP A 5 2.60 -12.71 -12.89
CA ASP A 5 1.68 -11.65 -12.46
C ASP A 5 2.04 -10.32 -13.15
N THR A 6 1.01 -9.52 -13.38
CA THR A 6 1.13 -8.17 -13.91
C THR A 6 0.38 -7.21 -13.01
N ARG A 7 0.55 -5.90 -13.23
CA ARG A 7 -0.21 -4.85 -12.53
C ARG A 7 -1.73 -5.08 -12.53
N ALA A 8 -2.26 -5.75 -13.56
CA ALA A 8 -3.68 -6.06 -13.70
C ALA A 8 -4.13 -7.33 -12.94
N THR A 9 -3.20 -8.09 -12.36
CA THR A 9 -3.52 -9.27 -11.56
C THR A 9 -4.21 -8.84 -10.26
N ASN A 10 -5.33 -9.49 -9.94
CA ASN A 10 -6.05 -9.27 -8.69
C ASN A 10 -5.74 -10.40 -7.68
N TYR A 11 -5.78 -10.08 -6.39
CA TYR A 11 -5.50 -11.05 -5.33
C TYR A 11 -6.63 -11.14 -4.31
N ALA A 12 -7.12 -12.36 -4.09
CA ALA A 12 -7.95 -12.71 -2.95
C ALA A 12 -7.08 -13.25 -1.79
N ILE A 13 -7.62 -13.24 -0.57
CA ILE A 13 -6.99 -13.87 0.60
C ILE A 13 -7.89 -14.97 1.17
N GLY A 14 -7.28 -16.06 1.63
CA GLY A 14 -7.99 -17.15 2.31
C GLY A 14 -8.83 -18.05 1.39
N THR A 15 -8.65 -18.00 0.07
CA THR A 15 -9.49 -18.74 -0.89
C THR A 15 -9.48 -20.25 -0.68
N TYR A 16 -8.32 -20.82 -0.34
CA TYR A 16 -8.18 -22.26 -0.08
C TYR A 16 -8.98 -22.69 1.16
N VAL A 17 -8.81 -21.99 2.28
CA VAL A 17 -9.44 -22.36 3.55
C VAL A 17 -10.93 -22.03 3.59
N SER A 18 -11.38 -21.01 2.88
CA SER A 18 -12.80 -20.65 2.82
C SER A 18 -13.57 -21.42 1.75
N GLY A 19 -12.89 -22.12 0.84
CA GLY A 19 -13.52 -22.73 -0.34
C GLY A 19 -14.14 -21.72 -1.32
N SER A 20 -13.85 -20.42 -1.16
CA SER A 20 -14.41 -19.34 -1.97
C SER A 20 -13.34 -18.73 -2.87
N PRO A 21 -13.55 -18.68 -4.20
CA PRO A 21 -12.65 -17.98 -5.12
C PRO A 21 -12.49 -16.49 -4.81
N ARG A 22 -13.49 -15.87 -4.16
CA ARG A 22 -13.43 -14.45 -3.74
C ARG A 22 -12.61 -14.25 -2.47
N GLY A 23 -12.31 -15.31 -1.73
CA GLY A 23 -11.63 -15.21 -0.43
C GLY A 23 -12.56 -14.69 0.66
N ILE A 24 -11.97 -14.06 1.68
CA ILE A 24 -12.67 -13.58 2.89
C ILE A 24 -12.75 -12.04 3.01
N ARG A 25 -12.20 -11.31 2.05
CA ARG A 25 -12.29 -9.84 2.01
C ARG A 25 -13.45 -9.40 1.15
N THR A 26 -13.93 -8.18 1.38
CA THR A 26 -15.06 -7.60 0.64
C THR A 26 -14.68 -7.36 -0.82
N HIS A 27 -13.45 -6.88 -1.05
CA HIS A 27 -12.88 -6.66 -2.38
C HIS A 27 -11.59 -7.44 -2.60
N LEU A 28 -11.29 -7.74 -3.87
CA LEU A 28 -9.97 -8.22 -4.26
C LEU A 28 -8.97 -7.08 -4.12
N TYR A 29 -7.72 -7.41 -3.76
CA TYR A 29 -6.64 -6.44 -3.90
C TYR A 29 -6.37 -6.22 -5.38
N SER A 30 -6.49 -4.98 -5.84
CA SER A 30 -6.48 -4.64 -7.26
C SER A 30 -6.03 -3.22 -7.50
N THR A 31 -5.18 -3.01 -8.51
CA THR A 31 -4.83 -1.66 -8.95
C THR A 31 -5.94 -0.95 -9.75
N SER A 32 -7.10 -1.59 -9.96
CA SER A 32 -8.28 -0.96 -10.55
C SER A 32 -9.18 -0.35 -9.48
N LEU A 33 -9.46 0.96 -9.58
CA LEU A 33 -10.42 1.65 -8.71
C LEU A 33 -11.88 1.18 -8.93
N THR A 34 -12.15 0.47 -10.02
CA THR A 34 -13.46 -0.16 -10.27
C THR A 34 -13.59 -1.49 -9.55
N GLU A 35 -12.53 -2.30 -9.51
CA GLU A 35 -12.52 -3.59 -8.80
C GLU A 35 -12.44 -3.38 -7.28
N ASN A 36 -11.59 -2.44 -6.85
CA ASN A 36 -11.46 -2.04 -5.46
C ASN A 36 -11.55 -0.52 -5.30
N PRO A 37 -12.72 0.01 -4.88
CA PRO A 37 -12.96 1.44 -4.75
C PRO A 37 -12.46 2.03 -3.44
N TYR A 38 -11.69 1.30 -2.63
CA TYR A 38 -11.25 1.77 -1.32
C TYR A 38 -10.33 2.98 -1.40
N MET A 39 -10.66 3.96 -0.56
CA MET A 39 -9.99 5.25 -0.39
C MET A 39 -9.77 5.50 1.10
N TYR A 40 -8.92 6.47 1.46
CA TYR A 40 -8.69 6.81 2.87
C TYR A 40 -9.97 7.22 3.62
N ASN A 41 -10.87 7.95 2.96
CA ASN A 41 -12.16 8.35 3.53
C ASN A 41 -13.22 7.23 3.57
N THR A 42 -12.97 6.06 2.98
CA THR A 42 -13.83 4.87 3.16
C THR A 42 -14.01 4.57 4.65
N LEU A 43 -12.94 4.76 5.43
CA LEU A 43 -12.89 4.56 6.88
C LEU A 43 -13.71 5.56 7.71
N ASN A 44 -14.45 6.47 7.07
CA ASN A 44 -15.45 7.29 7.73
C ASN A 44 -16.81 6.59 7.83
N ASN A 45 -17.01 5.50 7.08
CA ASN A 45 -18.20 4.68 7.22
C ASN A 45 -18.12 3.91 8.56
N PRO A 46 -19.11 4.03 9.45
CA PRO A 46 -19.14 3.26 10.70
C PRO A 46 -19.05 1.74 10.50
N ASP A 47 -19.52 1.23 9.34
CA ASP A 47 -19.46 -0.19 8.98
C ASP A 47 -18.04 -0.65 8.60
N THR A 48 -17.05 0.25 8.58
CA THR A 48 -15.63 -0.05 8.28
C THR A 48 -14.71 0.17 9.48
N SER A 49 -15.26 -0.06 10.68
CA SER A 49 -14.57 0.18 11.95
C SER A 49 -13.87 -1.04 12.53
N GLU A 50 -14.19 -2.25 12.05
CA GLU A 50 -13.55 -3.48 12.48
C GLU A 50 -12.13 -3.59 11.86
N VAL A 51 -11.18 -4.21 12.58
CA VAL A 51 -9.76 -4.17 12.20
C VAL A 51 -9.46 -4.86 10.87
N HIS A 52 -10.27 -5.81 10.43
CA HIS A 52 -10.16 -6.43 9.13
C HIS A 52 -10.64 -5.49 8.02
N ASP A 53 -11.75 -4.77 8.21
CA ASP A 53 -12.23 -3.78 7.25
C ASP A 53 -11.19 -2.66 7.07
N VAL A 54 -10.65 -2.17 8.18
CA VAL A 54 -9.54 -1.19 8.18
C VAL A 54 -8.31 -1.78 7.48
N GLY A 55 -8.04 -3.06 7.73
CA GLY A 55 -6.94 -3.80 7.14
C GLY A 55 -7.05 -3.93 5.61
N GLU A 56 -8.26 -4.11 5.07
CA GLU A 56 -8.47 -4.16 3.62
C GLU A 56 -8.08 -2.84 2.95
N VAL A 57 -8.48 -1.71 3.51
CA VAL A 57 -8.12 -0.37 2.99
C VAL A 57 -6.60 -0.15 3.03
N TRP A 58 -5.94 -0.54 4.13
CA TRP A 58 -4.48 -0.38 4.25
C TRP A 58 -3.71 -1.30 3.30
N ALA A 59 -4.08 -2.58 3.25
CA ALA A 59 -3.42 -3.55 2.38
C ALA A 59 -3.59 -3.18 0.90
N GLU A 60 -4.73 -2.63 0.52
CA GLU A 60 -4.96 -2.12 -0.83
C GLU A 60 -4.06 -0.91 -1.15
N MET A 61 -3.83 0.02 -0.23
CA MET A 61 -2.84 1.09 -0.41
C MET A 61 -1.43 0.54 -0.60
N LEU A 62 -1.05 -0.49 0.16
CA LEU A 62 0.25 -1.16 0.01
C LEU A 62 0.36 -1.95 -1.31
N TYR A 63 -0.76 -2.43 -1.85
CA TYR A 63 -0.80 -3.11 -3.15
C TYR A 63 -0.44 -2.16 -4.30
N GLU A 64 -0.90 -0.90 -4.23
CA GLU A 64 -0.47 0.15 -5.15
C GLU A 64 1.03 0.46 -5.01
N VAL A 65 1.53 0.52 -3.77
CA VAL A 65 2.97 0.77 -3.51
C VAL A 65 3.82 -0.32 -4.13
N LEU A 66 3.44 -1.58 -3.91
CA LEU A 66 4.10 -2.75 -4.48
C LEU A 66 4.22 -2.66 -6.01
N TRP A 67 3.10 -2.43 -6.70
CA TRP A 67 3.12 -2.38 -8.17
C TRP A 67 3.85 -1.14 -8.71
N ASN A 68 3.74 0.02 -8.06
CA ASN A 68 4.51 1.20 -8.47
C ASN A 68 6.02 0.99 -8.33
N LEU A 69 6.45 0.25 -7.31
CA LEU A 69 7.86 -0.12 -7.15
C LEU A 69 8.29 -1.16 -8.17
N ILE A 70 7.46 -2.16 -8.48
CA ILE A 70 7.75 -3.16 -9.52
C ILE A 70 7.90 -2.48 -10.89
N ASP A 71 7.03 -1.54 -11.24
CA ASP A 71 7.15 -0.81 -12.50
C ASP A 71 8.43 0.05 -12.55
N ALA A 72 8.84 0.62 -11.42
CA ALA A 72 10.00 1.50 -11.34
C ALA A 72 11.36 0.77 -11.24
N ALA A 73 11.38 -0.42 -10.64
CA ALA A 73 12.60 -1.13 -10.27
C ALA A 73 12.65 -2.60 -10.75
N GLY A 74 11.64 -3.06 -11.48
CA GLY A 74 11.53 -4.44 -11.96
C GLY A 74 11.10 -5.43 -10.88
N PHE A 75 11.07 -6.71 -11.27
CA PHE A 75 10.68 -7.83 -10.40
C PHE A 75 11.85 -8.79 -10.20
N GLU A 76 12.24 -9.03 -8.95
CA GLU A 76 13.20 -10.07 -8.58
C GLU A 76 12.50 -11.43 -8.51
N LYS A 77 13.03 -12.40 -9.26
CA LYS A 77 12.49 -13.76 -9.34
C LYS A 77 12.98 -14.64 -8.20
N ASP A 78 14.20 -14.39 -7.70
CA ASP A 78 14.73 -15.10 -6.54
C ASP A 78 14.24 -14.44 -5.25
N LEU A 79 13.21 -15.04 -4.64
CA LEU A 79 12.60 -14.56 -3.41
C LEU A 79 13.53 -14.64 -2.18
N TYR A 80 14.67 -15.34 -2.29
CA TYR A 80 15.66 -15.47 -1.22
C TYR A 80 16.83 -14.48 -1.35
N ASN A 81 16.88 -13.70 -2.45
CA ASN A 81 17.90 -12.68 -2.63
C ASN A 81 17.65 -11.48 -1.70
N ALA A 82 18.25 -11.52 -0.51
CA ALA A 82 18.13 -10.47 0.49
C ALA A 82 18.72 -9.13 0.04
N ASP A 83 19.69 -9.14 -0.89
CA ASP A 83 20.40 -7.94 -1.36
C ASP A 83 19.69 -7.26 -2.55
N ALA A 84 18.71 -7.91 -3.17
CA ALA A 84 17.99 -7.39 -4.32
C ALA A 84 17.39 -5.98 -4.08
N ILE A 85 17.57 -5.10 -5.08
CA ILE A 85 17.01 -3.73 -5.16
C ILE A 85 15.95 -3.68 -6.28
N ALA A 86 15.07 -4.70 -6.31
CA ALA A 86 13.94 -4.76 -7.23
C ALA A 86 12.64 -4.35 -6.53
N GLY A 87 11.60 -4.00 -7.27
CA GLY A 87 10.40 -3.39 -6.71
C GLY A 87 9.67 -4.23 -5.68
N ASN A 88 9.54 -5.53 -5.92
CA ASN A 88 8.90 -6.48 -4.98
C ASN A 88 9.71 -6.65 -3.69
N THR A 89 11.05 -6.67 -3.76
CA THR A 89 11.91 -6.79 -2.56
C THR A 89 12.02 -5.46 -1.82
N LEU A 90 12.09 -4.34 -2.55
CA LEU A 90 12.05 -3.00 -2.00
C LEU A 90 10.75 -2.70 -1.26
N ALA A 91 9.59 -3.09 -1.82
CA ALA A 91 8.30 -2.94 -1.14
C ALA A 91 8.33 -3.59 0.25
N MET A 92 8.81 -4.84 0.34
CA MET A 92 8.95 -5.54 1.62
C MET A 92 9.96 -4.85 2.55
N LYS A 93 11.12 -4.45 2.03
CA LYS A 93 12.15 -3.75 2.81
C LYS A 93 11.59 -2.45 3.40
N TYR A 94 10.88 -1.64 2.62
CA TYR A 94 10.33 -0.36 3.09
C TYR A 94 9.20 -0.57 4.09
N ILE A 95 8.29 -1.51 3.86
CA ILE A 95 7.18 -1.80 4.78
C ILE A 95 7.72 -2.30 6.13
N VAL A 96 8.62 -3.28 6.14
CA VAL A 96 9.16 -3.86 7.38
C VAL A 96 10.02 -2.85 8.14
N ASN A 97 10.81 -2.01 7.47
CA ASN A 97 11.55 -0.95 8.15
C ASN A 97 10.62 0.20 8.59
N GLY A 98 9.56 0.49 7.84
CA GLY A 98 8.49 1.41 8.25
C GLY A 98 7.84 1.01 9.57
N PHE A 99 7.61 -0.29 9.80
CA PHE A 99 7.09 -0.79 11.08
C PHE A 99 8.02 -0.51 12.27
N LYS A 100 9.33 -0.44 12.04
CA LYS A 100 10.32 -0.11 13.07
C LYS A 100 10.43 1.39 13.33
N LEU A 101 10.10 2.22 12.33
CA LEU A 101 10.24 3.68 12.38
C LEU A 101 8.97 4.39 12.85
N GLN A 102 7.79 3.82 12.59
CA GLN A 102 6.52 4.42 12.96
C GLN A 102 6.36 4.53 14.50
N PRO A 103 5.59 5.51 15.00
CA PRO A 103 5.32 5.64 16.44
C PRO A 103 4.48 4.47 16.97
N CYS A 104 4.43 4.32 18.29
CA CYS A 104 3.46 3.45 18.94
C CYS A 104 2.03 3.90 18.59
N ASN A 105 1.14 2.94 18.29
CA ASN A 105 -0.24 3.20 17.84
C ASN A 105 -0.32 4.17 16.64
N PRO A 106 0.30 3.82 15.50
CA PRO A 106 0.36 4.71 14.34
C PRO A 106 -1.01 4.93 13.71
N THR A 107 -1.15 6.05 13.01
CA THR A 107 -2.21 6.31 12.03
C THR A 107 -1.74 5.91 10.64
N PHE A 108 -2.66 5.87 9.67
CA PHE A 108 -2.33 5.68 8.24
C PHE A 108 -1.31 6.72 7.76
N LEU A 109 -1.45 7.98 8.20
CA LEU A 109 -0.56 9.07 7.81
C LEU A 109 0.86 8.83 8.35
N SER A 110 0.99 8.52 9.65
CA SER A 110 2.31 8.24 10.23
C SER A 110 2.94 6.95 9.70
N ALA A 111 2.14 5.93 9.35
CA ALA A 111 2.65 4.70 8.75
C ALA A 111 3.14 4.92 7.31
N ARG A 112 2.41 5.69 6.50
CA ARG A 112 2.86 6.16 5.17
C ARG A 112 4.18 6.91 5.27
N ASP A 113 4.26 7.87 6.20
CA ASP A 113 5.45 8.69 6.36
C ASP A 113 6.65 7.85 6.83
N ALA A 114 6.43 6.83 7.67
CA ALA A 114 7.47 5.88 8.06
C ALA A 114 7.97 5.02 6.89
N ILE A 115 7.10 4.63 5.95
CA ILE A 115 7.50 3.93 4.72
C ILE A 115 8.36 4.84 3.82
N LEU A 116 8.00 6.12 3.68
CA LEU A 116 8.80 7.10 2.94
C LEU A 116 10.16 7.36 3.62
N GLN A 117 10.20 7.40 4.96
CA GLN A 117 11.46 7.48 5.71
C GLN A 117 12.34 6.25 5.48
N ALA A 118 11.75 5.05 5.46
CA ALA A 118 12.47 3.82 5.15
C ALA A 118 13.05 3.84 3.72
N GLU A 119 12.27 4.31 2.74
CA GLU A 119 12.76 4.52 1.37
C GLU A 119 13.93 5.49 1.34
N LYS A 120 13.82 6.64 2.03
CA LYS A 120 14.91 7.62 2.10
C LYS A 120 16.18 7.01 2.71
N ALA A 121 16.04 6.20 3.76
CA ALA A 121 17.19 5.58 4.43
C ALA A 121 17.88 4.49 3.58
N ILE A 122 17.13 3.73 2.78
CA ILE A 122 17.65 2.58 2.04
C ILE A 122 18.09 2.96 0.61
N THR A 123 17.35 3.84 -0.06
CA THR A 123 17.57 4.20 -1.48
C THR A 123 17.76 5.69 -1.71
N ASN A 124 18.00 6.47 -0.63
CA ASN A 124 18.30 7.90 -0.68
C ASN A 124 17.23 8.76 -1.41
N GLY A 125 15.96 8.34 -1.44
CA GLY A 125 14.89 9.11 -2.07
C GLY A 125 14.57 8.72 -3.51
N LYS A 126 15.31 7.76 -4.08
CA LYS A 126 15.17 7.35 -5.49
C LYS A 126 13.75 6.94 -5.87
N TYR A 127 13.00 6.32 -4.95
CA TYR A 127 11.66 5.78 -5.23
C TYR A 127 10.55 6.50 -4.46
N MET A 128 10.82 7.70 -3.96
CA MET A 128 9.86 8.51 -3.23
C MET A 128 8.59 8.81 -4.04
N CYS A 129 8.73 9.19 -5.32
CA CYS A 129 7.59 9.57 -6.17
C CYS A 129 6.66 8.39 -6.52
N PRO A 130 7.16 7.20 -6.90
CA PRO A 130 6.32 6.00 -7.02
C PRO A 130 5.48 5.71 -5.77
N ILE A 131 6.06 5.84 -4.57
CA ILE A 131 5.36 5.59 -3.29
C ILE A 131 4.29 6.66 -3.05
N TRP A 132 4.61 7.94 -3.25
CA TRP A 132 3.61 9.02 -3.13
C TRP A 132 2.45 8.85 -4.10
N LYS A 133 2.73 8.51 -5.37
CA LYS A 133 1.70 8.27 -6.38
C LYS A 133 0.77 7.12 -5.98
N ALA A 134 1.30 6.05 -5.37
CA ALA A 134 0.51 4.93 -4.88
C ALA A 134 -0.46 5.36 -3.76
N PHE A 135 0.04 6.02 -2.72
CA PHE A 135 -0.80 6.48 -1.62
C PHE A 135 -1.81 7.55 -2.06
N ALA A 136 -1.38 8.51 -2.89
CA ALA A 136 -2.24 9.57 -3.40
C ALA A 136 -3.39 9.02 -4.27
N LYS A 137 -3.15 7.97 -5.07
CA LYS A 137 -4.19 7.30 -5.85
C LYS A 137 -5.37 6.83 -4.99
N ARG A 138 -5.10 6.46 -3.73
CA ARG A 138 -6.12 6.01 -2.77
C ARG A 138 -6.45 7.05 -1.69
N GLY A 139 -6.19 8.32 -1.98
CA GLY A 139 -6.58 9.43 -1.12
C GLY A 139 -5.66 9.69 0.07
N LEU A 140 -4.50 9.03 0.16
CA LEU A 140 -3.53 9.24 1.25
C LEU A 140 -2.34 10.12 0.83
N GLY A 141 -2.58 11.09 -0.07
CA GLY A 141 -1.59 12.06 -0.56
C GLY A 141 -1.17 13.12 0.48
N THR A 142 -0.35 14.09 0.07
CA THR A 142 0.34 15.02 0.97
C THR A 142 -0.58 15.86 1.86
N ARG A 143 -1.80 16.16 1.38
CA ARG A 143 -2.82 16.92 2.14
C ARG A 143 -3.89 16.04 2.79
N ALA A 144 -3.73 14.71 2.78
CA ALA A 144 -4.65 13.82 3.46
C ALA A 144 -4.61 14.08 4.97
N ALA A 145 -5.76 14.14 5.61
CA ALA A 145 -5.87 14.57 6.99
C ALA A 145 -6.91 13.76 7.76
N LYS A 146 -6.76 13.70 9.09
CA LYS A 146 -7.83 13.28 10.01
C LYS A 146 -8.18 14.45 10.91
N ILE A 147 -9.38 15.01 10.76
CA ILE A 147 -9.86 16.19 11.48
C ILE A 147 -11.15 15.81 12.19
N LEU A 148 -11.20 16.01 13.51
CA LEU A 148 -12.38 15.70 14.35
C LEU A 148 -12.92 14.27 14.14
N GLY A 149 -12.03 13.29 13.97
CA GLY A 149 -12.40 11.89 13.74
C GLY A 149 -12.63 11.51 12.27
N PHE A 150 -12.86 12.49 11.39
CA PHE A 150 -13.12 12.27 9.96
C PHE A 150 -11.84 12.34 9.12
N ARG A 151 -11.75 11.47 8.13
CA ARG A 151 -10.62 11.36 7.20
C ARG A 151 -10.96 12.04 5.88
N PHE A 152 -10.02 12.83 5.38
CA PHE A 152 -10.14 13.59 4.15
C PHE A 152 -9.12 13.08 3.14
N ASN A 153 -9.61 12.73 1.94
CA ASN A 153 -8.75 12.29 0.87
C ASN A 153 -7.88 13.44 0.36
N SER A 154 -6.67 13.10 -0.06
CA SER A 154 -5.90 13.92 -1.00
C SER A 154 -5.25 13.05 -2.07
N SER A 155 -5.35 13.50 -3.31
CA SER A 155 -4.60 12.98 -4.46
C SER A 155 -3.32 13.78 -4.74
N SER A 156 -2.99 14.77 -3.90
CA SER A 156 -1.78 15.58 -4.06
C SER A 156 -0.51 14.78 -3.77
N ILE A 157 0.52 15.01 -4.58
CA ILE A 157 1.88 14.51 -4.38
C ILE A 157 2.85 15.70 -4.18
N PRO A 158 4.08 15.48 -3.69
CA PRO A 158 5.09 16.54 -3.62
C PRO A 158 5.39 17.12 -5.01
N SER A 159 5.80 18.38 -5.07
CA SER A 159 6.05 19.10 -6.33
C SER A 159 7.25 18.60 -7.12
N GLU A 160 8.17 17.92 -6.45
CA GLU A 160 9.35 17.27 -7.01
C GLU A 160 9.03 15.90 -7.65
N CYS A 161 7.75 15.52 -7.64
CA CYS A 161 7.17 14.34 -8.27
C CYS A 161 6.17 14.71 -9.38
#